data_AF-A0A3D3BT24-F1
#
_entry.id   AF-A0A3D3BT24-F1
#
_cell.length_a   1.000
_cell.length_b   1.000
_cell.length_c   1.000
_cell.angle_alpha   90.00
_cell.angle_beta   90.00
_cell.angle_gamma   90.00
#
_symmetry.space_group_name_H-M   'P 1'
#
loop_
_entity.id
_entity.type
_entity.pdbx_description
1 polymer ?
#
loop_
_entity_poly.entity_id
_entity_poly.type
_entity_poly.pdbx_seq_one_letter_code
_entity_poly.pdbx_strand_id
1 'polypeptide(L)'
;MSWWWVVAAVIAIGLFGLYLSMTAGRLDALHKRIDTSRLSLDAQLLRRSSVALELATSGGLDPAGAIVVAEAARDARTAADEDSSATDRADAETALTQALSVTLDAEEVAEVRSAPGGSELLAELSASAQRVQLS
;
A
#
# COMPACT_ATOMS: atom_id res chain seq x y z
N MET A 1 -21.94 10.25 -56.75
CA MET A 1 -21.48 10.37 -55.35
C MET A 1 -20.29 11.33 -55.34
N SER A 2 -20.43 12.52 -54.79
CA SER A 2 -19.40 13.56 -54.90
C SER A 2 -18.13 13.16 -54.14
N TRP A 3 -16.99 13.13 -54.84
CA TRP A 3 -15.63 12.85 -54.32
C TRP A 3 -15.29 13.62 -53.02
N TRP A 4 -15.90 14.79 -52.85
CA TRP A 4 -15.77 15.61 -51.66
C TRP A 4 -16.18 14.90 -50.36
N TRP A 5 -17.15 13.99 -50.39
CA TRP A 5 -17.52 13.16 -49.22
C TRP A 5 -16.41 12.20 -48.82
N VAL A 6 -15.67 11.64 -49.78
CA VAL A 6 -14.54 10.75 -49.50
C VAL A 6 -13.42 11.54 -48.81
N VAL A 7 -13.12 12.73 -49.32
CA VAL A 7 -12.12 13.63 -48.72
C VAL A 7 -12.54 14.03 -47.30
N ALA A 8 -13.80 14.40 -47.08
CA ALA A 8 -14.33 14.74 -45.77
C ALA A 8 -14.25 13.55 -44.79
N ALA A 9 -14.58 12.34 -45.23
CA ALA A 9 -14.50 11.13 -44.42
C ALA A 9 -13.04 10.82 -44.01
N VAL A 10 -12.08 10.93 -44.93
CA VAL A 10 -10.66 10.72 -44.64
C VAL A 10 -10.14 11.74 -43.62
N ILE A 11 -10.50 13.02 -43.77
CA ILE A 11 -10.14 14.06 -42.81
C ILE A 11 -10.76 13.78 -41.45
N ALA A 12 -12.04 13.42 -41.40
CA ALA A 12 -12.73 13.09 -40.15
C ALA A 12 -12.08 11.90 -39.42
N ILE A 13 -11.72 10.84 -40.15
CA ILE A 13 -11.01 9.67 -39.59
C ILE A 13 -9.63 10.07 -39.08
N GLY A 14 -8.88 10.89 -39.85
CA GLY A 14 -7.57 11.38 -39.42
C GLY A 14 -7.64 12.22 -38.14
N LEU A 15 -8.61 13.14 -38.06
CA LEU A 15 -8.85 13.95 -36.85
C LEU A 15 -9.29 13.08 -35.67
N PHE A 16 -10.11 12.05 -35.90
CA PHE A 16 -10.53 11.12 -34.85
C PHE A 16 -9.35 10.29 -34.32
N GLY A 17 -8.48 9.81 -35.22
CA GLY A 17 -7.23 9.13 -34.86
C GLY A 17 -6.28 10.04 -34.06
N LEU A 18 -6.13 11.30 -34.46
CA LEU A 18 -5.32 12.28 -33.73
C LEU A 18 -5.92 12.59 -32.35
N TYR A 19 -7.25 12.72 -32.26
CA TYR A 19 -7.96 12.92 -31.00
C TYR A 19 -7.77 11.73 -30.05
N LEU A 20 -7.86 10.50 -30.54
CA LEU A 20 -7.56 9.29 -29.78
C LEU A 20 -6.08 9.23 -29.37
N SER A 21 -5.16 9.61 -30.25
CA SER A 21 -3.72 9.65 -29.94
C SER A 21 -3.40 10.66 -28.83
N MET A 22 -4.02 11.84 -28.86
CA MET A 22 -3.92 12.83 -27.78
C MET A 22 -4.56 12.34 -26.48
N THR A 23 -5.70 11.65 -26.57
CA THR A 23 -6.39 11.06 -25.40
C THR A 23 -5.57 9.93 -24.78
N ALA A 24 -4.95 9.09 -25.60
CA ALA A 24 -4.06 8.01 -25.17
C ALA A 24 -2.80 8.57 -24.49
N GLY A 25 -2.18 9.62 -25.04
CA GLY A 25 -1.02 10.27 -24.42
C GLY A 25 -1.31 10.84 -23.03
N ARG A 26 -2.53 11.37 -22.82
CA ARG A 26 -2.96 11.86 -21.50
C ARG A 26 -3.26 10.72 -20.52
N LEU A 27 -3.82 9.61 -21.04
CA LEU A 27 -4.10 8.40 -20.26
C LEU A 27 -2.79 7.76 -19.75
N ASP A 28 -1.75 7.69 -20.59
CA ASP A 28 -0.44 7.15 -20.22
C ASP A 28 0.25 7.98 -19.14
N ALA A 29 0.15 9.31 -19.22
CA ALA A 29 0.70 10.19 -18.20
C ALA A 29 0.02 10.00 -16.84
N LEU A 30 -1.29 9.74 -16.83
CA LEU A 30 -2.03 9.45 -15.59
C LEU A 30 -1.69 8.07 -15.04
N HIS A 31 -1.61 7.04 -15.89
CA HIS A 31 -1.20 5.70 -15.48
C HIS A 31 0.17 5.70 -14.82
N LYS A 32 1.18 6.34 -15.43
CA LYS A 32 2.52 6.42 -14.86
C LYS A 32 2.53 7.05 -13.46
N ARG A 33 1.71 8.08 -13.23
CA ARG A 33 1.58 8.72 -11.90
C ARG A 33 0.92 7.79 -10.88
N ILE A 34 -0.14 7.09 -11.30
CA ILE A 34 -0.82 6.12 -10.44
C ILE A 34 0.13 4.98 -10.08
N ASP A 35 0.86 4.43 -11.04
CA ASP A 35 1.78 3.31 -10.82
C ASP A 35 2.91 3.73 -9.89
N THR A 36 3.47 4.92 -10.07
CA THR A 36 4.48 5.46 -9.15
C THR A 36 3.94 5.60 -7.72
N SER A 37 2.70 6.11 -7.58
CA SER A 37 2.06 6.26 -6.27
C SER A 37 1.79 4.90 -5.63
N ARG A 38 1.33 3.91 -6.40
CA ARG A 38 1.10 2.53 -5.95
C ARG A 38 2.39 1.88 -5.46
N LEU A 39 3.47 1.98 -6.23
CA LEU A 39 4.77 1.44 -5.83
C LEU A 39 5.30 2.06 -4.53
N SER A 40 5.09 3.37 -4.34
CA SER A 40 5.48 4.04 -3.09
C SER A 40 4.67 3.56 -1.90
N LEU A 41 3.36 3.36 -2.07
CA LEU A 41 2.47 2.82 -1.04
C LEU A 41 2.86 1.39 -0.67
N ASP A 42 3.09 0.54 -1.67
CA ASP A 42 3.43 -0.87 -1.46
C ASP A 42 4.75 -1.03 -0.71
N ALA A 43 5.76 -0.20 -1.03
CA ALA A 43 7.02 -0.16 -0.28
C ALA A 43 6.79 0.19 1.21
N GLN A 44 5.84 1.07 1.51
CA GLN A 44 5.54 1.48 2.89
C GLN A 44 4.76 0.40 3.65
N LEU A 45 3.77 -0.24 3.03
CA LEU A 45 3.02 -1.34 3.64
C LEU A 45 3.93 -2.54 3.93
N LEU A 46 4.83 -2.88 3.01
CA LEU A 46 5.86 -3.90 3.23
C LEU A 46 6.74 -3.55 4.43
N ARG A 47 7.23 -2.30 4.51
CA ARG A 47 8.02 -1.83 5.66
C ARG A 47 7.24 -1.91 6.97
N ARG A 48 5.96 -1.56 6.97
CA ARG A 48 5.11 -1.65 8.16
C ARG A 48 4.95 -3.11 8.62
N SER A 49 4.64 -4.02 7.69
CA SER A 49 4.49 -5.45 7.98
C SER A 49 5.79 -6.08 8.50
N SER A 50 6.96 -5.64 8.02
CA SER A 50 8.25 -6.15 8.49
C SER A 50 8.54 -5.70 9.92
N VAL A 51 8.31 -4.42 10.23
CA VAL A 51 8.51 -3.88 11.59
C VAL A 51 7.53 -4.49 12.58
N ALA A 52 6.27 -4.71 12.18
CA ALA A 52 5.29 -5.40 13.02
C ALA A 52 5.70 -6.85 13.32
N LEU A 53 6.25 -7.56 12.33
CA LEU A 53 6.75 -8.92 12.54
C LEU A 53 8.00 -8.93 13.43
N GLU A 54 8.91 -7.97 13.25
CA GLU A 54 10.09 -7.82 14.10
C GLU A 54 9.69 -7.58 15.55
N LEU A 55 8.74 -6.67 15.79
CA LEU A 55 8.16 -6.44 17.11
C LEU A 55 7.57 -7.72 17.71
N ALA A 56 6.79 -8.47 16.94
CA ALA A 56 6.21 -9.74 17.38
C ALA A 56 7.27 -10.79 17.75
N THR A 57 8.44 -10.77 17.10
CA THR A 57 9.55 -11.70 17.37
C THR A 57 10.58 -11.18 18.38
N SER A 58 10.46 -9.92 18.82
CA SER A 58 11.41 -9.28 19.74
C SER A 58 11.40 -9.87 21.16
N GLY A 59 10.33 -10.58 21.51
CA GLY A 59 10.12 -11.15 22.85
C GLY A 59 9.66 -10.13 23.90
N GLY A 60 9.37 -8.89 23.49
CA GLY A 60 8.82 -7.85 24.37
C GLY A 60 7.29 -7.87 24.51
N LEU A 61 6.60 -8.67 23.70
CA LEU A 61 5.13 -8.83 23.73
C LEU A 61 4.71 -10.07 24.51
N ASP A 62 3.51 -10.04 25.07
CA ASP A 62 2.84 -11.22 25.60
C ASP A 62 2.77 -12.33 24.53
N PRO A 63 2.94 -13.62 24.90
CA PRO A 63 3.03 -14.69 23.92
C PRO A 63 1.79 -14.85 23.02
N ALA A 64 0.60 -14.50 23.50
CA ALA A 64 -0.63 -14.60 22.71
C ALA A 64 -0.71 -13.43 21.72
N GLY A 65 -0.47 -12.20 22.18
CA GLY A 65 -0.43 -11.02 21.32
C GLY A 65 0.66 -11.10 20.26
N ALA A 66 1.84 -11.61 20.60
CA ALA A 66 2.94 -11.84 19.66
C ALA A 66 2.52 -12.74 18.48
N ILE A 67 1.79 -13.83 18.75
CA ILE A 67 1.32 -14.74 17.69
C ILE A 67 0.30 -14.04 16.78
N VAL A 68 -0.67 -13.34 17.38
CA VAL A 68 -1.73 -12.63 16.62
C VAL A 68 -1.13 -11.54 15.74
N VAL A 69 -0.19 -10.75 16.24
CA VAL A 69 0.49 -9.70 15.46
C VAL A 69 1.38 -10.33 14.37
N ALA A 70 2.10 -11.41 14.67
CA ALA A 70 2.95 -12.08 13.70
C ALA A 70 2.14 -12.66 12.53
N GLU A 71 0.96 -13.25 12.79
CA GLU A 71 0.05 -13.78 11.78
C GLU A 71 -0.52 -12.65 10.92
N ALA A 72 -1.09 -11.61 11.55
CA ALA A 72 -1.63 -10.47 10.81
C ALA A 72 -0.56 -9.74 9.97
N ALA A 73 0.68 -9.66 10.46
CA ALA A 73 1.79 -9.08 9.72
C ALA A 73 2.24 -9.95 8.53
N ARG A 74 2.16 -11.29 8.66
CA ARG A 74 2.42 -12.22 7.55
C ARG A 74 1.35 -12.12 6.48
N ASP A 75 0.09 -12.02 6.89
CA ASP A 75 -1.05 -11.87 5.98
C ASP A 75 -0.98 -10.55 5.22
N ALA A 76 -0.73 -9.44 5.91
CA ALA A 76 -0.52 -8.13 5.29
C ALA A 76 0.64 -8.14 4.27
N ARG A 77 1.76 -8.79 4.61
CA ARG A 77 2.89 -8.94 3.69
C ARG A 77 2.52 -9.78 2.46
N THR A 78 1.77 -10.86 2.64
CA THR A 78 1.36 -11.75 1.54
C THR A 78 0.36 -11.05 0.61
N ALA A 79 -0.55 -10.26 1.17
CA ALA A 79 -1.51 -9.46 0.41
C ALA A 79 -0.88 -8.24 -0.30
N ALA A 80 0.37 -7.89 0.04
CA ALA A 80 1.13 -6.87 -0.66
C ALA A 80 1.72 -7.37 -2.00
N ASP A 81 1.74 -8.69 -2.24
CA ASP A 81 2.20 -9.27 -3.51
C ASP A 81 1.29 -8.85 -4.69
N GLU A 82 1.86 -8.78 -5.90
CA GLU A 82 1.19 -8.26 -7.11
C GLU A 82 -0.05 -9.06 -7.54
N ASP A 83 -0.15 -10.33 -7.14
CA ASP A 83 -1.27 -11.22 -7.48
C ASP A 83 -2.52 -10.98 -6.63
N SER A 84 -2.42 -10.24 -5.52
CA SER A 84 -3.53 -9.99 -4.60
C SER A 84 -4.40 -8.81 -5.02
N SER A 85 -5.71 -8.90 -4.80
CA SER A 85 -6.60 -7.78 -5.11
C SER A 85 -6.38 -6.60 -4.16
N ALA A 86 -6.70 -5.38 -4.62
CA ALA A 86 -6.62 -4.20 -3.76
C ALA A 86 -7.53 -4.28 -2.52
N THR A 87 -8.64 -5.03 -2.61
CA THR A 87 -9.54 -5.29 -1.49
C THR A 87 -8.87 -6.20 -0.46
N ASP A 88 -8.28 -7.31 -0.89
CA ASP A 88 -7.60 -8.26 0.01
C ASP A 88 -6.46 -7.58 0.78
N ARG A 89 -5.71 -6.70 0.10
CA ARG A 89 -4.66 -5.88 0.72
C ARG A 89 -5.22 -4.93 1.79
N ALA A 90 -6.32 -4.26 1.49
CA ALA A 90 -6.96 -3.34 2.44
C ALA A 90 -7.51 -4.08 3.67
N ASP A 91 -8.08 -5.27 3.46
CA ASP A 91 -8.60 -6.10 4.54
C ASP A 91 -7.47 -6.63 5.43
N ALA A 92 -6.36 -7.10 4.85
CA ALA A 92 -5.19 -7.55 5.60
C ALA A 92 -4.52 -6.42 6.40
N GLU A 93 -4.39 -5.21 5.82
CA GLU A 93 -3.88 -4.04 6.53
C GLU A 93 -4.80 -3.58 7.67
N THR A 94 -6.12 -3.72 7.47
CA THR A 94 -7.11 -3.45 8.51
C THR A 94 -6.96 -4.45 9.66
N ALA A 95 -6.83 -5.75 9.33
CA ALA A 95 -6.60 -6.81 10.31
C ALA A 95 -5.30 -6.59 11.11
N LEU A 96 -4.19 -6.21 10.44
CA LEU A 96 -2.93 -5.86 11.10
C LEU A 96 -3.10 -4.65 12.04
N THR A 97 -3.81 -3.61 11.60
CA THR A 97 -4.08 -2.44 12.43
C THR A 97 -4.90 -2.81 13.67
N GLN A 98 -5.92 -3.66 13.50
CA GLN A 98 -6.75 -4.12 14.59
C GLN A 98 -5.95 -4.98 15.58
N ALA A 99 -5.16 -5.94 15.09
CA ALA A 99 -4.27 -6.77 15.90
C ALA A 99 -3.35 -5.89 16.76
N LEU A 100 -2.62 -4.97 16.14
CA LEU A 100 -1.74 -4.04 16.84
C LEU A 100 -2.50 -3.19 17.87
N SER A 101 -3.70 -2.69 17.56
CA SER A 101 -4.47 -1.85 18.50
C SER A 101 -5.01 -2.62 19.72
N VAL A 102 -5.27 -3.92 19.56
CA VAL A 102 -5.77 -4.78 20.63
C VAL A 102 -4.63 -5.27 21.50
N THR A 103 -3.47 -5.56 20.93
CA THR A 103 -2.31 -6.07 21.67
C THR A 103 -1.51 -4.95 22.33
N LEU A 104 -1.29 -3.83 21.64
CA LEU A 104 -0.49 -2.71 22.17
C LEU A 104 -1.36 -1.73 22.97
N ASP A 105 -1.83 -2.18 24.12
CA ASP A 105 -2.44 -1.28 25.10
C ASP A 105 -1.36 -0.45 25.83
N ALA A 106 -1.80 0.43 26.74
CA ALA A 106 -0.88 1.34 27.43
C ALA A 106 0.11 0.62 28.35
N GLU A 107 -0.28 -0.53 28.91
CA GLU A 107 0.56 -1.34 29.80
C GLU A 107 1.59 -2.11 28.99
N GLU A 108 1.15 -2.79 27.93
CA GLU A 108 2.01 -3.55 27.01
C GLU A 108 3.06 -2.64 26.36
N VAL A 109 2.65 -1.44 25.91
CA VAL A 109 3.58 -0.46 25.33
C VAL A 109 4.62 0.00 26.36
N ALA A 110 4.26 0.09 27.64
CA ALA A 110 5.22 0.45 28.69
C ALA A 110 6.21 -0.70 28.96
N GLU A 111 5.73 -1.95 28.94
CA GLU A 111 6.55 -3.15 29.10
C GLU A 111 7.55 -3.29 27.95
N VAL A 112 7.07 -3.26 26.70
CA VAL A 112 7.93 -3.29 25.49
C VAL A 112 8.96 -2.17 25.54
N ARG A 113 8.59 -0.95 25.93
CA ARG A 113 9.52 0.19 26.02
C ARG A 113 10.63 -0.03 27.05
N SER A 114 10.36 -0.79 28.12
CA SER A 114 11.33 -1.12 29.15
C SER A 114 12.33 -2.21 28.72
N ALA A 115 11.97 -3.02 27.71
CA ALA A 115 12.81 -4.06 27.17
C ALA A 115 13.97 -3.48 26.33
N PRO A 116 15.13 -4.16 26.28
CA PRO A 116 16.26 -3.74 25.44
C PRO A 116 15.84 -3.62 23.96
N GLY A 117 16.04 -2.45 23.36
CA GLY A 117 15.70 -2.17 21.95
C GLY A 117 14.20 -1.92 21.67
N GLY A 118 13.30 -2.19 22.61
CA GLY A 118 11.85 -2.06 22.37
C GLY A 118 11.38 -0.62 22.15
N SER A 119 12.05 0.37 22.75
CA SER A 119 11.75 1.79 22.49
C SER A 119 12.05 2.23 21.05
N GLU A 120 13.12 1.70 20.45
CA GLU A 120 13.49 1.96 19.06
C GLU A 120 12.51 1.26 18.11
N LEU A 121 12.16 0.00 18.38
CA LEU A 121 11.16 -0.75 17.60
C LEU A 121 9.78 -0.08 17.62
N LEU A 122 9.32 0.40 18.78
CA LEU A 122 8.06 1.15 18.88
C LEU A 122 8.10 2.48 18.12
N ALA A 123 9.26 3.16 18.13
CA ALA A 123 9.44 4.39 17.36
C ALA A 123 9.42 4.11 15.85
N GLU A 124 10.07 3.03 15.41
CA GLU A 124 10.08 2.62 14.01
C GLU A 124 8.69 2.17 13.53
N LEU A 125 7.95 1.43 14.37
CA LEU A 125 6.56 1.06 14.11
C LEU A 125 5.69 2.31 13.96
N SER A 126 5.79 3.25 14.89
CA SER A 126 5.06 4.52 14.83
C SER A 126 5.39 5.32 13.57
N ALA A 127 6.67 5.38 13.21
CA ALA A 127 7.12 6.04 11.98
C ALA A 127 6.55 5.38 10.72
N SER A 128 6.46 4.04 10.69
CA SER A 128 5.83 3.31 9.58
C SER A 128 4.30 3.50 9.50
N ALA A 129 3.65 3.81 10.62
CA ALA A 129 2.21 4.04 10.70
C ALA A 129 1.79 5.50 10.43
N GLN A 130 2.74 6.44 10.44
CA GLN A 130 2.44 7.84 10.14
C GLN A 130 1.99 8.00 8.70
N ARG A 131 0.90 8.77 8.53
CA ARG A 131 0.19 8.97 7.26
C ARG A 131 1.14 9.40 6.15
N VAL A 132 1.12 8.64 5.06
CA VAL A 132 1.76 8.97 3.80
C VAL A 132 1.05 10.20 3.23
N GLN A 133 1.69 11.36 3.29
CA GLN A 133 1.24 12.52 2.52
C GLN A 133 1.57 12.23 1.06
N LEU A 134 0.53 11.91 0.28
CA LEU A 134 0.60 11.90 -1.18
C LEU A 134 0.94 13.32 -1.62
N SER A 135 2.20 13.55 -2.03
CA SER A 135 2.69 14.81 -2.62
C SER A 135 2.40 14.89 -4.10
#